data_AF-A0A364MNE8-F1
#
_entry.id   AF-A0A364MNE8-F1
#
_cell.length_a   1.000
_cell.length_b   1.000
_cell.length_c   1.000
_cell.angle_alpha   90.00
_cell.angle_beta   90.00
_cell.angle_gamma   90.00
#
_symmetry.space_group_name_H-M   'P 1'
#
loop_
_entity.id
_entity.type
_entity.pdbx_description
1 polymer ?
#
loop_
_entity_poly.entity_id
_entity_poly.type
_entity_poly.pdbx_seq_one_letter_code
_entity_poly.pdbx_strand_id
1 'polypeptide(L)'
;MKVTYFASILTAGLASVAYAVEAPIPGYGVEDLSWEVQTTPGGPKVNLNGTVQEVHEQLLAINPNYEQEFAALNADKKRELTFEKRDTVTCYQYPQANHKYVESGIKYLRSVPGQPTNGPGPNNCGRVSCSYNAAIWWCNDNTFSKTLPSFNNIADGAQVVENHCWRGGNFFSGKCDHADHWSVIVKGERC
;
A
#
# COMPACT_ATOMS: atom_id res chain seq x y z
N MET A 1 16.82 47.51 46.86
CA MET A 1 16.41 46.10 46.68
C MET A 1 15.50 46.02 45.47
N LYS A 2 15.94 45.41 44.36
CA LYS A 2 15.11 45.13 43.18
C LYS A 2 14.90 43.62 43.15
N VAL A 3 13.67 43.16 43.35
CA VAL A 3 13.29 41.75 43.25
C VAL A 3 12.87 41.50 41.81
N THR A 4 13.70 40.81 41.05
CA THR A 4 13.39 40.34 39.70
C THR A 4 12.74 38.96 39.79
N TYR A 5 11.48 38.86 39.41
CA TYR A 5 10.76 37.59 39.29
C TYR A 5 11.05 36.99 37.91
N PHE A 6 11.69 35.82 37.86
CA PHE A 6 11.80 35.01 36.65
C PHE A 6 10.53 34.16 36.51
N ALA A 7 9.70 34.48 35.52
CA ALA A 7 8.58 33.62 35.13
C ALA A 7 9.10 32.50 34.24
N SER A 8 9.17 31.28 34.77
CA SER A 8 9.49 30.08 34.00
C SER A 8 8.27 29.64 33.20
N ILE A 9 8.30 29.81 31.88
CA ILE A 9 7.28 29.28 30.97
C ILE A 9 7.59 27.79 30.74
N LEU A 10 6.83 26.91 31.38
CA LEU A 10 6.79 25.48 31.05
C LEU A 10 6.01 25.30 29.75
N THR A 11 6.71 25.18 28.62
CA THR A 11 6.12 24.71 27.37
C THR A 11 5.79 23.22 27.49
N ALA A 12 4.51 22.89 27.62
CA ALA A 12 4.03 21.52 27.49
C ALA A 12 4.19 21.08 26.03
N GLY A 13 5.18 20.23 25.75
CA GLY A 13 5.34 19.60 24.45
C GLY A 13 4.20 18.61 24.20
N LEU A 14 3.49 18.76 23.09
CA LEU A 14 2.58 17.74 22.57
C LEU A 14 3.42 16.51 22.20
N ALA A 15 3.34 15.45 23.01
CA ALA A 15 3.96 14.18 22.67
C ALA A 15 3.13 13.51 21.56
N SER A 16 3.67 13.47 20.35
CA SER A 16 3.10 12.69 19.25
C SER A 16 3.24 11.20 19.58
N VAL A 17 2.13 10.50 19.80
CA VAL A 17 2.13 9.04 19.95
C VAL A 17 2.30 8.43 18.56
N ALA A 18 3.50 7.96 18.23
CA ALA A 18 3.74 7.18 17.03
C ALA A 18 3.19 5.76 17.24
N TYR A 19 2.17 5.37 16.48
CA TYR A 19 1.68 3.99 16.48
C TYR A 19 2.64 3.12 15.66
N ALA A 20 3.14 2.05 16.26
CA ALA A 20 3.91 1.05 15.53
C ALA A 20 2.96 0.33 14.55
N VAL A 21 3.35 0.29 13.27
CA VAL A 21 2.63 -0.46 12.25
C VAL A 21 2.85 -1.95 12.51
N GLU A 22 1.77 -2.72 12.60
CA GLU A 22 1.81 -4.18 12.85
C GLU A 22 1.36 -4.93 11.61
N ALA A 23 2.06 -6.03 11.29
CA ALA A 23 1.74 -6.86 10.15
C ALA A 23 0.32 -7.45 10.26
N PRO A 24 -0.36 -7.72 9.14
CA PRO A 24 -1.70 -8.28 9.15
C PRO A 24 -1.75 -9.72 9.68
N ILE A 25 -0.65 -10.46 9.61
CA ILE A 25 -0.55 -11.84 10.08
C ILE A 25 0.28 -11.87 11.37
N PRO A 26 -0.24 -12.45 12.48
CA PRO A 26 0.50 -12.55 13.72
C PRO A 26 1.84 -13.27 13.53
N GLY A 27 2.91 -12.68 14.06
CA GLY A 27 4.27 -13.20 13.94
C GLY A 27 5.00 -12.80 12.65
N TYR A 28 4.36 -12.07 11.74
CA TYR A 28 5.03 -11.51 10.57
C TYR A 28 5.72 -10.18 10.91
N GLY A 29 6.84 -9.92 10.25
CA GLY A 29 7.50 -8.62 10.24
C GLY A 29 6.79 -7.63 9.31
N VAL A 30 7.10 -6.35 9.52
CA VAL A 30 6.71 -5.25 8.63
C VAL A 30 7.96 -4.76 7.92
N GLU A 31 7.89 -4.66 6.60
CA GLU A 31 8.99 -4.18 5.77
C GLU A 31 8.55 -2.96 4.96
N ASP A 32 9.43 -1.96 4.89
CA ASP A 32 9.24 -0.82 4.01
C ASP A 32 9.47 -1.27 2.57
N LEU A 33 8.41 -1.13 1.76
CA LEU A 33 8.48 -1.48 0.35
C LEU A 33 9.36 -0.47 -0.40
N SER A 34 10.18 -0.99 -1.31
CA SER A 34 10.94 -0.20 -2.27
C SER A 34 10.23 -0.20 -3.63
N TRP A 35 10.10 0.99 -4.21
CA TRP A 35 9.30 1.28 -5.39
C TRP A 35 10.22 1.72 -6.51
N GLU A 36 10.54 0.82 -7.44
CA GLU A 36 11.32 1.16 -8.63
C GLU A 36 10.38 1.78 -9.69
N VAL A 37 10.38 3.10 -9.80
CA VAL A 37 9.42 3.88 -10.61
C VAL A 37 10.11 4.81 -11.60
N GLN A 38 9.43 5.16 -12.69
CA GLN A 38 9.85 6.24 -13.58
C GLN A 38 9.15 7.54 -13.19
N THR A 39 9.88 8.66 -13.22
CA THR A 39 9.34 10.01 -12.94
C THR A 39 8.86 10.73 -14.19
N THR A 40 9.35 10.31 -15.36
CA THR A 40 8.92 10.76 -16.70
C THR A 40 8.83 9.56 -17.64
N PRO A 41 7.95 9.57 -18.65
CA PRO A 41 7.86 8.52 -19.66
C PRO A 41 9.20 8.14 -20.28
N GLY A 42 9.63 6.88 -20.12
CA GLY A 42 10.88 6.39 -20.71
C GLY A 42 12.16 6.93 -20.05
N GLY A 43 12.03 7.69 -18.96
CA GLY A 43 13.14 8.24 -18.19
C GLY A 43 13.86 7.21 -17.31
N PRO A 44 14.90 7.65 -16.59
CA PRO A 44 15.60 6.79 -15.63
C PRO A 44 14.64 6.35 -14.52
N LYS A 45 14.91 5.17 -13.97
CA LYS A 45 14.18 4.66 -12.82
C LYS A 45 14.80 5.17 -11.51
N VAL A 46 13.96 5.43 -10.52
CA VAL A 46 14.34 5.83 -9.16
C VAL A 46 13.67 4.90 -8.16
N ASN A 47 14.29 4.75 -6.98
CA ASN A 47 13.69 4.04 -5.86
C ASN A 47 13.06 5.04 -4.91
N LEU A 48 11.74 4.94 -4.74
CA LEU A 48 10.97 5.65 -3.74
C LEU A 48 10.50 4.69 -2.66
N ASN A 49 10.17 5.20 -1.47
CA ASN A 49 9.71 4.40 -0.34
C ASN A 49 8.39 4.99 0.21
N GLY A 50 7.62 4.15 0.90
CA GLY A 50 6.35 4.51 1.55
C GLY A 50 5.16 3.71 1.02
N THR A 51 3.97 4.22 1.31
CA THR A 51 2.70 3.79 0.72
C THR A 51 2.57 4.32 -0.71
N VAL A 52 1.65 3.76 -1.49
CA VAL A 52 1.40 4.24 -2.86
C VAL A 52 0.97 5.71 -2.89
N GLN A 53 0.26 6.20 -1.88
CA GLN A 53 -0.13 7.60 -1.74
C GLN A 53 1.10 8.50 -1.57
N GLU A 54 2.01 8.15 -0.66
CA GLU A 54 3.24 8.90 -0.40
C GLU A 54 4.19 8.86 -1.61
N VAL A 55 4.27 7.72 -2.29
CA VAL A 55 5.06 7.57 -3.52
C VAL A 55 4.47 8.40 -4.65
N HIS A 56 3.14 8.42 -4.78
CA HIS A 56 2.45 9.26 -5.75
C HIS A 56 2.67 10.76 -5.51
N GLU A 57 2.62 11.20 -4.25
CA GLU A 57 2.94 12.59 -3.87
C GLU A 57 4.40 12.94 -4.21
N GLN A 58 5.35 12.05 -3.93
CA GLN A 58 6.76 12.23 -4.32
C GLN A 58 6.92 12.34 -5.84
N LEU A 59 6.20 11.53 -6.61
CA LEU A 59 6.20 11.59 -8.08
C LEU A 59 5.67 12.92 -8.60
N LEU A 60 4.56 13.41 -8.06
CA LEU A 60 3.99 14.71 -8.42
C LEU A 60 4.92 15.88 -8.04
N ALA A 61 5.65 15.76 -6.94
CA ALA A 61 6.64 16.76 -6.53
C ALA A 61 7.84 16.81 -7.49
N ILE A 62 8.25 15.66 -8.04
CA ILE A 62 9.34 15.57 -9.02
C ILE A 62 8.87 16.02 -10.42
N ASN A 63 7.67 15.61 -10.82
CA ASN A 63 7.08 15.93 -12.12
C ASN A 63 5.60 16.32 -11.96
N PRO A 64 5.26 17.62 -11.94
CA PRO A 64 3.87 18.07 -11.84
C PRO A 64 2.97 17.64 -13.00
N ASN A 65 3.53 17.25 -14.16
CA ASN A 65 2.79 16.76 -15.33
C ASN A 65 2.68 15.23 -15.38
N TYR A 66 3.08 14.53 -14.31
CA TYR A 66 3.17 13.08 -14.25
C TYR A 66 1.93 12.37 -14.78
N GLU A 67 0.77 12.78 -14.28
CA GLU A 67 -0.51 12.17 -14.60
C GLU A 67 -0.85 12.29 -16.08
N GLN A 68 -0.67 13.49 -16.65
CA GLN A 68 -0.98 13.74 -18.06
C GLN A 68 -0.05 12.94 -18.98
N GLU A 69 1.24 12.90 -18.64
CA GLU A 69 2.28 12.24 -19.41
C GLU A 69 2.11 10.70 -19.42
N PHE A 70 1.78 10.10 -18.27
CA PHE A 70 1.57 8.65 -18.17
C PHE A 70 0.16 8.19 -18.59
N ALA A 71 -0.87 9.03 -18.47
CA ALA A 71 -2.20 8.71 -19.00
C ALA A 71 -2.16 8.51 -20.52
N ALA A 72 -1.38 9.32 -21.24
CA ALA A 72 -1.23 9.22 -22.70
C ALA A 72 -0.61 7.87 -23.15
N LEU A 73 0.24 7.26 -22.32
CA LEU A 73 0.85 5.96 -22.60
C LEU A 73 -0.08 4.77 -22.35
N ASN A 74 -1.05 4.94 -21.44
CA ASN A 74 -1.90 3.85 -20.96
C ASN A 74 -3.24 3.75 -21.70
N ALA A 75 -3.56 4.69 -22.58
CA ALA A 75 -4.84 4.78 -23.29
C ALA A 75 -5.23 3.50 -24.08
N ASP A 76 -4.23 2.70 -24.50
CA ASP A 76 -4.45 1.54 -25.38
C ASP A 76 -4.36 0.16 -24.70
N LYS A 77 -4.08 0.09 -23.38
CA LYS A 77 -3.96 -1.19 -22.68
C LYS A 77 -5.26 -1.60 -21.99
N LYS A 78 -6.13 -2.34 -22.71
CA LYS A 78 -7.21 -3.10 -22.07
C LYS A 78 -6.59 -4.21 -21.21
N ARG A 79 -6.66 -4.06 -19.88
CA ARG A 79 -6.08 -5.04 -18.94
C ARG A 79 -7.14 -6.04 -18.50
N GLU A 80 -6.89 -7.31 -18.77
CA GLU A 80 -7.68 -8.42 -18.25
C GLU A 80 -7.17 -8.77 -16.86
N LEU A 81 -8.08 -8.93 -15.90
CA LEU A 81 -7.75 -9.45 -14.57
C LEU A 81 -7.33 -10.91 -14.74
N THR A 82 -6.04 -11.20 -14.62
CA THR A 82 -5.55 -12.58 -14.64
C THR A 82 -5.67 -13.16 -13.23
N PHE A 83 -6.82 -13.78 -12.94
CA PHE A 83 -6.97 -14.65 -11.76
C PHE A 83 -6.34 -16.00 -12.08
N GLU A 84 -5.32 -16.41 -11.34
CA GLU A 84 -4.74 -17.74 -11.57
C GLU A 84 -5.64 -18.81 -10.96
N LYS A 85 -5.73 -19.97 -11.62
CA LYS A 85 -6.60 -21.09 -11.22
C LYS A 85 -6.33 -21.65 -9.81
N ARG A 86 -5.26 -21.19 -9.15
CA ARG A 86 -4.79 -21.63 -7.83
C ARG A 86 -4.92 -20.54 -6.75
N ASP A 87 -5.35 -19.34 -7.12
CA ASP A 87 -5.54 -18.27 -6.14
C ASP A 87 -6.67 -18.65 -5.17
N THR A 88 -6.41 -18.48 -3.87
CA THR A 88 -7.38 -18.81 -2.81
C THR A 88 -7.81 -17.54 -2.10
N VAL A 89 -9.12 -17.32 -1.98
CA VAL A 89 -9.67 -16.14 -1.32
C VAL A 89 -10.34 -16.53 0.00
N THR A 90 -9.93 -15.87 1.08
CA THR A 90 -10.55 -16.01 2.40
C THR A 90 -11.13 -14.67 2.85
N CYS A 91 -12.41 -14.66 3.24
CA CYS A 91 -13.11 -13.44 3.64
C CYS A 91 -13.32 -13.35 5.15
N TYR A 92 -13.37 -12.11 5.66
CA TYR A 92 -13.82 -11.79 7.02
C TYR A 92 -13.00 -12.41 8.18
N GLN A 93 -11.71 -12.67 7.96
CA GLN A 93 -10.76 -13.08 9.02
C GLN A 93 -9.97 -11.91 9.61
N TYR A 94 -10.26 -10.68 9.18
CA TYR A 94 -9.56 -9.46 9.60
C TYR A 94 -10.58 -8.38 10.02
N PRO A 95 -10.14 -7.33 10.75
CA PRO A 95 -10.96 -6.13 10.90
C PRO A 95 -11.39 -5.60 9.54
N GLN A 96 -12.60 -5.07 9.44
CA GLN A 96 -13.16 -4.66 8.15
C GLN A 96 -12.66 -3.27 7.74
N ALA A 97 -12.21 -3.16 6.50
CA ALA A 97 -11.82 -1.92 5.83
C ALA A 97 -13.04 -1.26 5.19
N ASN A 98 -13.05 0.06 5.13
CA ASN A 98 -14.08 0.79 4.40
C ASN A 98 -13.86 0.63 2.88
N HIS A 99 -14.86 0.13 2.18
CA HIS A 99 -14.83 -0.21 0.75
C HIS A 99 -14.35 0.96 -0.12
N LYS A 100 -14.86 2.17 0.12
CA LYS A 100 -14.50 3.35 -0.68
C LYS A 100 -12.99 3.61 -0.68
N TYR A 101 -12.35 3.45 0.47
CA TYR A 101 -10.92 3.73 0.62
C TYR A 101 -10.04 2.57 0.14
N VAL A 102 -10.55 1.34 0.14
CA VAL A 102 -9.90 0.21 -0.55
C VAL A 102 -9.93 0.45 -2.06
N GLU A 103 -11.08 0.83 -2.63
CA GLU A 103 -11.22 1.15 -4.06
C GLU A 103 -10.29 2.30 -4.47
N SER A 104 -10.18 3.35 -3.64
CA SER A 104 -9.20 4.42 -3.85
C SER A 104 -7.76 3.90 -3.84
N GLY A 105 -7.39 3.05 -2.87
CA GLY A 105 -6.06 2.43 -2.82
C GLY A 105 -5.74 1.59 -4.06
N ILE A 106 -6.70 0.81 -4.55
CA ILE A 106 -6.59 0.06 -5.82
C ILE A 106 -6.35 1.02 -6.98
N LYS A 107 -7.08 2.14 -7.06
CA LYS A 107 -6.91 3.15 -8.12
C LYS A 107 -5.51 3.77 -8.09
N TYR A 108 -4.98 4.14 -6.92
CA TYR A 108 -3.61 4.63 -6.78
C TYR A 108 -2.57 3.59 -7.23
N LEU A 109 -2.72 2.32 -6.83
CA LEU A 109 -1.82 1.25 -7.28
C LEU A 109 -1.82 1.05 -8.79
N ARG A 110 -2.95 1.35 -9.46
CA ARG A 110 -3.06 1.28 -10.92
C ARG A 110 -2.46 2.51 -11.62
N SER A 111 -2.39 3.67 -10.96
CA SER A 111 -1.83 4.90 -11.54
C SER A 111 -0.31 5.00 -11.41
N VAL A 112 0.31 4.23 -10.52
CA VAL A 112 1.77 4.22 -10.34
C VAL A 112 2.43 3.15 -11.24
N PRO A 113 3.14 3.52 -12.32
CA PRO A 113 4.00 2.63 -13.09
C PRO A 113 5.27 2.29 -12.30
N GLY A 114 5.77 1.06 -12.50
CA GLY A 114 7.01 0.60 -11.86
C GLY A 114 6.87 -0.79 -11.29
N GLN A 115 7.89 -1.23 -10.55
CA GLN A 115 7.98 -2.56 -9.99
C GLN A 115 8.16 -2.50 -8.46
N PRO A 116 7.22 -3.06 -7.68
CA PRO A 116 7.40 -3.19 -6.24
C PRO A 116 8.34 -4.36 -5.92
N THR A 117 9.18 -4.19 -4.90
CA THR A 117 9.98 -5.26 -4.30
C THR A 117 9.71 -5.38 -2.80
N ASN A 118 9.59 -6.61 -2.30
CA ASN A 118 9.38 -6.94 -0.89
C ASN A 118 10.28 -8.11 -0.48
N GLY A 119 10.94 -8.01 0.66
CA GLY A 119 11.66 -9.10 1.29
C GLY A 119 13.17 -8.92 1.34
N PRO A 120 13.88 -9.93 1.90
CA PRO A 120 13.41 -11.32 1.92
C PRO A 120 12.36 -11.63 3.00
N GLY A 121 11.44 -12.54 2.68
CA GLY A 121 10.65 -13.28 3.67
C GLY A 121 11.42 -14.54 4.16
N PRO A 122 10.75 -15.54 4.75
CA PRO A 122 9.30 -15.67 4.93
C PRO A 122 8.77 -14.79 6.06
N ASN A 123 7.44 -14.68 6.16
CA ASN A 123 6.75 -13.94 7.22
C ASN A 123 6.97 -12.41 7.18
N ASN A 124 7.02 -11.78 6.00
CA ASN A 124 7.15 -10.31 5.89
C ASN A 124 6.03 -9.71 5.05
N CYS A 125 5.46 -8.60 5.54
CA CYS A 125 4.45 -7.83 4.81
C CYS A 125 4.85 -6.37 4.69
N GLY A 126 4.55 -5.76 3.55
CA GLY A 126 4.60 -4.32 3.36
C GLY A 126 3.21 -3.72 3.23
N ARG A 127 2.98 -2.60 3.89
CA ARG A 127 1.72 -1.85 3.79
C ARG A 127 1.74 -1.00 2.53
N VAL A 128 1.05 -1.45 1.48
CA VAL A 128 1.09 -0.80 0.16
C VAL A 128 0.18 0.41 0.06
N SER A 129 -0.90 0.46 0.84
CA SER A 129 -1.85 1.56 0.86
C SER A 129 -2.49 1.63 2.24
N CYS A 130 -2.68 2.83 2.77
CA CYS A 130 -3.43 3.07 4.00
C CYS A 130 -4.20 4.40 3.89
N SER A 131 -5.52 4.37 4.04
CA SER A 131 -6.32 5.59 4.14
C SER A 131 -7.60 5.37 4.93
N TYR A 132 -7.96 6.29 5.84
CA TYR A 132 -9.24 6.34 6.57
C TYR A 132 -9.76 4.97 7.06
N ASN A 133 -8.98 4.26 7.88
CA ASN A 133 -9.30 2.93 8.41
C ASN A 133 -9.36 1.80 7.36
N ALA A 134 -8.68 1.93 6.23
CA ALA A 134 -8.57 0.90 5.22
C ALA A 134 -7.11 0.74 4.77
N ALA A 135 -6.57 -0.47 4.91
CA ALA A 135 -5.24 -0.81 4.44
C ALA A 135 -5.28 -1.96 3.44
N ILE A 136 -4.37 -1.87 2.46
CA ILE A 136 -4.00 -2.96 1.57
C ILE A 136 -2.57 -3.33 1.92
N TRP A 137 -2.34 -4.63 2.07
CA TRP A 137 -1.07 -5.21 2.46
C TRP A 137 -0.60 -6.20 1.40
N TRP A 138 0.70 -6.22 1.15
CA TRP A 138 1.36 -7.23 0.32
C TRP A 138 2.34 -8.04 1.17
N CYS A 139 2.11 -9.34 1.30
CA CYS A 139 2.97 -10.25 2.06
C CYS A 139 3.77 -11.14 1.14
N ASN A 140 5.06 -11.32 1.44
CA ASN A 140 5.97 -12.21 0.76
C ASN A 140 6.37 -13.36 1.71
N ASP A 141 5.90 -14.56 1.40
CA ASP A 141 6.16 -15.78 2.18
C ASP A 141 7.31 -16.59 1.60
N ASN A 142 7.93 -16.12 0.52
CA ASN A 142 9.15 -16.70 -0.01
C ASN A 142 10.34 -16.39 0.90
N THR A 143 11.34 -17.26 0.90
CA THR A 143 12.63 -17.06 1.59
C THR A 143 13.56 -16.08 0.88
N PHE A 144 13.10 -15.44 -0.20
CA PHE A 144 13.87 -14.53 -1.05
C PHE A 144 13.06 -13.28 -1.36
N SER A 145 13.74 -12.18 -1.68
CA SER A 145 13.10 -10.94 -2.11
C SER A 145 12.31 -11.17 -3.39
N LYS A 146 11.07 -10.68 -3.41
CA LYS A 146 10.16 -10.82 -4.54
C LYS A 146 9.92 -9.47 -5.18
N THR A 147 10.12 -9.40 -6.50
CA THR A 147 9.77 -8.25 -7.32
C THR A 147 8.60 -8.62 -8.21
N LEU A 148 7.52 -7.85 -8.18
CA LEU A 148 6.38 -8.07 -9.08
C LEU A 148 6.57 -7.28 -10.38
N PRO A 149 6.02 -7.77 -11.52
CA PRO A 149 6.11 -7.06 -12.79
C PRO A 149 5.54 -5.65 -12.76
N SER A 150 4.55 -5.40 -11.88
CA SER A 150 3.92 -4.10 -11.69
C SER A 150 3.10 -4.00 -10.40
N PHE A 151 2.82 -2.77 -9.95
CA PHE A 151 1.85 -2.50 -8.86
C PHE A 151 0.43 -2.97 -9.17
N ASN A 152 0.13 -3.04 -10.45
CA ASN A 152 -1.07 -3.64 -11.02
C ASN A 152 -1.30 -5.09 -10.53
N ASN A 153 -0.25 -5.86 -10.23
CA ASN A 153 -0.38 -7.20 -9.66
C ASN A 153 -0.98 -7.17 -8.24
N ILE A 154 -0.55 -6.21 -7.41
CA ILE A 154 -1.08 -6.03 -6.05
C ILE A 154 -2.52 -5.48 -6.13
N ALA A 155 -2.76 -4.52 -7.03
CA ALA A 155 -4.09 -3.98 -7.29
C ALA A 155 -5.09 -5.06 -7.73
N ASP A 156 -4.65 -6.06 -8.50
CA ASP A 156 -5.49 -7.19 -8.90
C ASP A 156 -5.80 -8.11 -7.73
N GLY A 157 -4.82 -8.45 -6.90
CA GLY A 157 -5.06 -9.23 -5.69
C GLY A 157 -6.07 -8.54 -4.77
N ALA A 158 -5.96 -7.21 -4.60
CA ALA A 158 -6.93 -6.43 -3.82
C ALA A 158 -8.33 -6.39 -4.49
N GLN A 159 -8.39 -6.23 -5.82
CA GLN A 159 -9.65 -6.26 -6.57
C GLN A 159 -10.33 -7.64 -6.49
N VAL A 160 -9.55 -8.72 -6.48
CA VAL A 160 -10.04 -10.08 -6.30
C VAL A 160 -10.65 -10.24 -4.91
N VAL A 161 -9.99 -9.74 -3.85
CA VAL A 161 -10.57 -9.73 -2.50
C VAL A 161 -11.87 -8.93 -2.48
N GLU A 162 -11.89 -7.74 -3.09
CA GLU A 162 -13.11 -6.91 -3.18
C GLU A 162 -14.25 -7.66 -3.88
N ASN A 163 -14.01 -8.20 -5.07
CA ASN A 163 -15.03 -8.90 -5.87
C ASN A 163 -15.63 -10.12 -5.15
N HIS A 164 -14.83 -10.84 -4.36
CA HIS A 164 -15.27 -12.05 -3.67
C HIS A 164 -15.86 -11.78 -2.28
N CYS A 165 -15.26 -10.84 -1.55
CA CYS A 165 -15.58 -10.63 -0.15
C CYS A 165 -16.59 -9.51 0.07
N TRP A 166 -16.68 -8.50 -0.79
CA TRP A 166 -17.66 -7.43 -0.62
C TRP A 166 -19.06 -7.91 -1.03
N ARG A 167 -20.01 -7.90 -0.07
CA ARG A 167 -21.40 -8.39 -0.25
C ARG A 167 -22.42 -7.24 -0.28
N GLY A 168 -21.98 -6.05 -0.67
CA GLY A 168 -22.73 -4.81 -0.50
C GLY A 168 -22.57 -4.23 0.90
N GLY A 169 -22.63 -2.90 1.00
CA GLY A 169 -22.39 -2.15 2.24
C GLY A 169 -21.06 -1.40 2.26
N ASN A 170 -20.69 -0.86 3.42
CA ASN A 170 -19.53 0.04 3.52
C ASN A 170 -18.22 -0.65 3.89
N PHE A 171 -18.25 -1.90 4.37
CA PHE A 171 -17.09 -2.53 4.99
C PHE A 171 -16.91 -3.97 4.53
N PHE A 172 -15.65 -4.37 4.31
CA PHE A 172 -15.26 -5.76 4.03
C PHE A 172 -13.81 -6.01 4.41
N SER A 173 -13.40 -7.28 4.40
CA SER A 173 -12.00 -7.66 4.55
C SER A 173 -11.77 -9.02 3.92
N GLY A 174 -10.53 -9.29 3.53
CA GLY A 174 -10.14 -10.62 3.11
C GLY A 174 -8.69 -10.70 2.69
N LYS A 175 -8.31 -11.90 2.26
CA LYS A 175 -6.98 -12.26 1.81
C LYS A 175 -7.09 -13.01 0.48
N CYS A 176 -6.23 -12.69 -0.46
CA CYS A 176 -6.00 -13.45 -1.68
C CYS A 176 -4.58 -14.04 -1.61
N ASP A 177 -4.49 -15.36 -1.53
CA ASP A 177 -3.25 -16.12 -1.57
C ASP A 177 -2.92 -16.53 -3.00
N HIS A 178 -1.70 -16.25 -3.46
CA HIS A 178 -1.20 -16.61 -4.79
C HIS A 178 -0.31 -17.86 -4.74
N ALA A 179 -0.25 -18.58 -5.86
CA ALA A 179 0.43 -19.87 -5.95
C ALA A 179 1.95 -19.81 -5.71
N ASP A 180 2.58 -18.66 -5.93
CA ASP A 180 4.00 -18.40 -5.79
C ASP A 180 4.35 -17.69 -4.47
N HIS A 181 3.66 -18.08 -3.40
CA HIS A 181 3.95 -17.75 -1.99
C HIS A 181 3.99 -16.26 -1.68
N TRP A 182 3.00 -15.53 -2.15
CA TRP A 182 2.72 -14.17 -1.70
C TRP A 182 1.21 -13.97 -1.62
N SER A 183 0.79 -12.93 -0.90
CA SER A 183 -0.63 -12.65 -0.72
C SER A 183 -0.93 -11.16 -0.67
N VAL A 184 -2.19 -10.82 -0.97
CA VAL A 184 -2.76 -9.49 -0.75
C VAL A 184 -3.81 -9.57 0.34
N ILE A 185 -3.73 -8.68 1.34
CA ILE A 185 -4.69 -8.61 2.45
C ILE A 185 -5.34 -7.22 2.45
N VAL A 186 -6.66 -7.21 2.51
CA VAL A 186 -7.48 -6.01 2.76
C VAL A 186 -8.00 -6.09 4.19
N LYS A 187 -7.63 -5.13 5.02
CA LYS A 187 -8.07 -5.05 6.43
C LYS A 187 -8.30 -3.62 6.89
N GLY A 188 -9.16 -3.47 7.88
CA GLY A 188 -9.32 -2.25 8.63
C GLY A 188 -8.08 -1.98 9.46
N GLU A 189 -7.53 -0.77 9.36
CA GLU A 189 -6.31 -0.38 10.05
C GLU A 189 -6.21 1.13 10.14
N ARG A 190 -5.80 1.65 11.30
CA ARG A 190 -5.60 3.08 11.48
C ARG A 190 -4.42 3.57 10.63
N CYS A 191 -4.73 4.60 9.86
CA CYS A 191 -3.84 5.48 9.14
C CYS A 191 -4.07 6.87 9.78
#